data_AF-A0A848VFQ3-F1
#
_entry.id   AF-A0A848VFQ3-F1
#
_cell.length_a   1.000
_cell.length_b   1.000
_cell.length_c   1.000
_cell.angle_alpha   90.00
_cell.angle_beta   90.00
_cell.angle_gamma   90.00
#
_symmetry.space_group_name_H-M   'P 1'
#
loop_
_entity.id
_entity.type
_entity.pdbx_description
1 polymer ?
#
loop_
_entity_poly.entity_id
_entity_poly.type
_entity_poly.pdbx_seq_one_letter_code
_entity_poly.pdbx_strand_id
1 'polypeptide(L)'
;MEAYIFEWLNLLGRWVHLVTGIAWIGSSFYFIWLDNHLQAPKRAEDGARGVGGELWSVHGGGFYHAQKYQTAPGELPDTLHWFKWEAYSTWISGMFLLALIYWYGANVYLI
;
A
#
# COMPACT_ATOMS: atom_id res chain seq x y z
N MET A 1 16.49 -28.29 16.70
CA MET A 1 16.54 -27.55 15.42
C MET A 1 15.18 -27.03 15.00
N GLU A 2 14.13 -27.86 15.00
CA GLU A 2 12.76 -27.46 14.61
C GLU A 2 12.20 -26.28 15.44
N ALA A 3 12.25 -26.34 16.78
CA ALA A 3 11.80 -25.24 17.64
C ALA A 3 12.56 -23.92 17.37
N TYR A 4 13.88 -24.00 17.14
CA TYR A 4 14.70 -22.82 16.82
C TYR A 4 14.31 -22.19 15.48
N ILE A 5 14.09 -23.01 14.44
CA ILE A 5 13.61 -22.54 13.14
C ILE A 5 12.22 -21.88 13.31
N PHE A 6 11.34 -22.50 14.08
CA PHE A 6 10.00 -21.97 14.36
C PHE A 6 10.03 -20.60 15.06
N GLU A 7 10.92 -20.41 16.04
CA GLU A 7 11.11 -19.11 16.71
C GLU A 7 11.57 -18.02 15.74
N TRP A 8 12.56 -18.32 14.89
CA TRP A 8 13.03 -17.38 13.87
C TRP A 8 11.97 -17.06 12.83
N LEU A 9 11.20 -18.05 12.37
CA LEU A 9 10.08 -17.82 11.45
C LEU A 9 8.99 -16.95 12.09
N ASN A 10 8.71 -17.13 13.39
CA ASN A 10 7.80 -16.26 14.12
C ASN A 10 8.32 -14.84 14.16
N LEU A 11 9.59 -14.64 14.54
CA LEU A 11 10.19 -13.33 14.64
C LEU A 11 10.17 -12.62 13.28
N LEU A 12 10.74 -13.25 12.25
CA LEU A 12 10.82 -12.68 10.90
C LEU A 12 9.44 -12.45 10.30
N GLY A 13 8.53 -13.42 10.43
CA GLY A 13 7.16 -13.31 9.93
C GLY A 13 6.43 -12.12 10.54
N ARG A 14 6.55 -11.92 11.86
CA ARG A 14 5.94 -10.78 12.58
C ARG A 14 6.52 -9.45 12.13
N TRP A 15 7.84 -9.36 11.97
CA TRP A 15 8.48 -8.14 11.49
C TRP A 15 8.07 -7.81 10.05
N VAL A 16 8.06 -8.80 9.16
CA VAL A 16 7.57 -8.62 7.78
C VAL A 16 6.11 -8.16 7.78
N HIS A 17 5.25 -8.80 8.57
CA HIS A 17 3.84 -8.43 8.66
C HIS A 17 3.63 -7.02 9.21
N LEU A 18 4.37 -6.65 10.26
CA LEU A 18 4.30 -5.30 10.85
C LEU A 18 4.74 -4.23 9.83
N VAL A 19 5.88 -4.44 9.15
CA VAL A 19 6.42 -3.48 8.17
C VAL A 19 5.46 -3.32 6.98
N THR A 20 4.96 -4.43 6.44
CA THR A 20 4.01 -4.38 5.32
C THR A 20 2.68 -3.76 5.73
N GLY A 21 2.20 -4.03 6.95
CA GLY A 21 1.03 -3.37 7.52
C GLY A 21 1.19 -1.86 7.68
N ILE A 22 2.36 -1.40 8.16
CA ILE A 22 2.68 0.03 8.22
C ILE A 22 2.67 0.64 6.82
N ALA A 23 3.26 -0.02 5.83
CA ALA A 23 3.27 0.46 4.45
C ALA A 23 1.85 0.58 3.88
N TRP A 24 0.98 -0.42 4.12
CA TRP A 24 -0.39 -0.42 3.62
C TRP A 24 -1.27 0.63 4.27
N ILE A 25 -1.21 0.75 5.59
CA ILE A 25 -1.99 1.76 6.32
C ILE A 25 -1.46 3.16 6.01
N GLY A 26 -0.13 3.32 5.93
CA GLY A 26 0.52 4.58 5.57
C GLY A 26 0.14 5.06 4.17
N SER A 27 0.17 4.17 3.17
CA SER A 27 -0.26 4.52 1.81
C SER A 27 -1.75 4.89 1.78
N SER A 28 -2.59 4.17 2.53
CA SER A 28 -4.02 4.49 2.66
C SER A 28 -4.24 5.90 3.23
N PHE A 29 -3.54 6.27 4.32
CA PHE A 29 -3.65 7.64 4.86
C PHE A 29 -3.16 8.70 3.89
N TYR A 30 -2.08 8.43 3.15
CA TYR A 30 -1.59 9.34 2.11
C TYR A 30 -2.65 9.56 1.03
N PHE A 31 -3.26 8.49 0.50
CA PHE A 31 -4.27 8.61 -0.56
C PHE A 31 -5.58 9.23 -0.07
N ILE A 32 -6.00 8.97 1.18
CA ILE A 32 -7.13 9.66 1.80
C ILE A 32 -6.84 11.16 1.91
N TRP A 33 -5.64 11.53 2.37
CA TRP A 33 -5.24 12.93 2.42
C TRP A 33 -5.22 13.56 1.02
N LEU A 34 -4.59 12.91 0.05
CA LEU A 34 -4.53 13.37 -1.35
C LEU A 34 -5.93 13.64 -1.89
N ASP A 35 -6.84 12.67 -1.77
CA ASP A 35 -8.21 12.76 -2.27
C ASP A 35 -9.01 13.89 -1.61
N ASN A 36 -8.83 14.08 -0.30
CA ASN A 36 -9.52 15.14 0.45
C ASN A 36 -9.01 16.56 0.14
N HIS A 37 -7.85 16.69 -0.51
CA HIS A 37 -7.24 18.00 -0.82
C HIS A 37 -7.23 18.32 -2.32
N LEU A 38 -7.84 17.47 -3.16
CA LEU A 38 -8.01 17.75 -4.57
C LEU A 38 -8.83 19.03 -4.77
N GLN A 39 -8.31 19.92 -5.61
CA GLN A 39 -9.01 21.12 -6.07
C GLN A 39 -9.50 20.91 -7.50
N ALA A 40 -10.53 21.66 -7.90
CA ALA A 40 -10.96 21.66 -9.29
C ALA A 40 -9.79 22.06 -10.22
N PRO A 41 -9.64 21.42 -11.39
CA PRO A 41 -8.56 21.72 -12.32
C PRO A 41 -8.60 23.20 -12.74
N LYS A 42 -7.48 23.91 -12.61
CA LYS A 42 -7.40 25.34 -12.97
C LYS A 42 -7.39 25.58 -14.47
N ARG A 43 -6.82 24.66 -15.25
CA ARG A 43 -6.75 24.76 -16.71
C ARG A 43 -7.96 24.06 -17.35
N ALA A 44 -8.63 24.76 -18.27
CA ALA A 44 -9.75 24.18 -19.02
C ALA A 44 -9.35 22.92 -19.82
N GLU A 45 -8.10 22.88 -20.30
CA GLU A 45 -7.51 21.73 -21.01
C GLU A 45 -7.47 20.46 -20.15
N ASP A 46 -7.19 20.57 -18.85
CA ASP A 46 -7.12 19.42 -17.94
C ASP A 46 -8.52 18.83 -17.72
N GLY A 47 -9.53 19.69 -17.56
CA GLY A 47 -10.92 19.27 -17.52
C GLY A 47 -11.36 18.56 -18.80
N ALA A 48 -10.98 19.08 -19.98
CA ALA A 48 -11.26 18.44 -21.27
C ALA A 48 -10.59 17.06 -21.42
N ARG A 49 -9.45 16.83 -20.74
CA ARG A 49 -8.76 15.53 -20.67
C ARG A 49 -9.37 14.57 -19.64
N GLY A 50 -10.42 14.96 -18.92
CA GLY A 50 -11.08 14.12 -17.91
C GLY A 50 -10.46 14.18 -16.51
N VAL A 51 -9.59 15.16 -16.24
CA VAL A 51 -9.08 15.42 -14.88
C VAL A 51 -10.23 15.94 -14.03
N GLY A 52 -10.54 15.21 -12.96
CA GLY A 52 -11.60 15.56 -12.01
C GLY A 52 -11.11 16.44 -10.87
N GLY A 53 -9.82 16.38 -10.57
CA GLY A 53 -9.20 17.22 -9.55
C GLY A 53 -7.68 17.17 -9.63
N GLU A 54 -7.04 18.19 -9.10
CA GLU A 54 -5.59 18.32 -9.05
C GLU A 54 -5.10 18.74 -7.67
N LEU A 55 -3.88 18.32 -7.33
CA LEU A 55 -3.16 18.73 -6.13
C LEU A 55 -1.74 19.14 -6.49
N TRP A 56 -1.30 20.26 -5.94
CA TRP A 56 0.10 20.65 -5.89
C TRP A 56 0.66 20.39 -4.49
N SER A 57 1.81 19.73 -4.41
CA SER A 57 2.49 19.45 -3.15
C SER A 57 4.00 19.61 -3.28
N VAL A 58 4.71 19.73 -2.16
CA VAL A 58 6.16 19.89 -2.11
C VAL A 58 6.75 18.88 -1.12
N HIS A 59 7.83 18.19 -1.53
CA HIS A 59 8.57 17.29 -0.65
C HIS A 59 10.02 17.16 -1.11
N GLY A 60 10.97 17.19 -0.16
CA GLY A 60 12.40 17.10 -0.47
C GLY A 60 12.94 18.24 -1.36
N GLY A 61 12.27 19.40 -1.36
CA GLY A 61 12.60 20.54 -2.22
C GLY A 61 12.03 20.47 -3.65
N GLY A 62 11.40 19.37 -4.04
CA GLY A 62 10.71 19.21 -5.33
C GLY A 62 9.20 19.47 -5.23
N PHE A 63 8.60 19.90 -6.34
CA PHE A 63 7.16 20.12 -6.45
C PHE A 63 6.51 19.00 -7.27
N TYR A 64 5.37 18.51 -6.80
CA TYR A 64 4.57 17.49 -7.45
C TYR A 64 3.24 18.10 -7.89
N HIS A 65 2.79 17.74 -9.09
CA HIS A 65 1.47 18.07 -9.62
C HIS A 65 0.73 16.77 -9.90
N ALA A 66 -0.14 16.37 -8.97
CA ALA A 66 -0.94 15.16 -9.10
C ALA A 66 -2.28 15.50 -9.73
N GLN A 67 -2.67 14.76 -10.76
CA GLN A 67 -3.97 14.88 -11.42
C GLN A 67 -4.74 13.57 -11.27
N LYS A 68 -5.94 13.64 -10.68
CA LYS A 68 -6.84 12.49 -10.56
C LYS A 68 -7.87 12.54 -11.68
N TYR A 69 -7.88 11.50 -12.51
CA TYR A 69 -8.87 11.33 -13.56
C TYR A 69 -10.13 10.67 -13.00
N GLN A 70 -11.31 11.10 -13.46
CA GLN A 70 -12.59 10.48 -13.03
C GLN A 70 -12.75 9.06 -13.60
N THR A 71 -12.19 8.83 -14.77
CA THR A 71 -12.18 7.53 -15.47
C THR A 71 -10.80 7.29 -16.05
N ALA A 72 -10.55 6.09 -16.59
CA ALA A 72 -9.28 5.82 -17.26
C ALA A 72 -9.08 6.82 -18.43
N PRO A 73 -7.90 7.45 -18.54
CA PRO A 73 -7.60 8.32 -19.67
C PRO A 73 -7.59 7.51 -20.98
N GLY A 74 -7.78 8.19 -22.12
CA GLY A 74 -7.78 7.55 -23.43
C GLY A 74 -6.47 6.83 -23.78
N GLU A 75 -5.35 7.30 -23.23
CA GLU A 75 -4.04 6.68 -23.33
C GLU A 75 -3.44 6.53 -21.92
N LEU A 76 -3.00 5.31 -21.60
CA LEU A 76 -2.29 5.02 -20.36
C LEU A 76 -0.77 5.14 -20.60
N PRO A 77 -0.01 5.63 -19.61
CA PRO A 77 1.45 5.66 -19.72
C PRO A 77 2.02 4.24 -19.76
N ASP A 78 3.17 4.06 -20.43
CA ASP A 78 3.88 2.78 -20.49
C ASP A 78 4.23 2.23 -19.09
N THR A 79 4.54 3.14 -18.16
CA THR A 79 4.84 2.81 -16.77
C THR A 79 3.72 3.29 -15.86
N LEU A 80 2.99 2.34 -15.28
CA LEU A 80 1.93 2.59 -14.30
C LEU A 80 2.35 2.05 -12.93
N HIS A 81 2.51 2.94 -11.97
CA HIS A 81 2.77 2.57 -10.58
C HIS A 81 1.45 2.27 -9.86
N TRP A 82 1.18 1.00 -9.63
CA TRP A 82 0.00 0.55 -8.89
C TRP A 82 0.37 0.10 -7.47
N PHE A 83 -0.12 0.84 -6.47
CA PHE A 83 0.05 0.62 -5.03
C PHE A 83 -0.82 -0.53 -4.50
N LYS A 84 -0.68 -1.74 -5.07
CA LYS A 84 -1.37 -2.96 -4.62
C LYS A 84 -0.54 -3.81 -3.65
N TRP A 85 0.78 -3.67 -3.72
CA TRP A 85 1.70 -4.61 -3.11
C TRP A 85 1.75 -4.48 -1.60
N GLU A 86 1.50 -3.29 -1.07
CA GLU A 86 1.42 -3.03 0.35
C GLU A 86 0.28 -3.86 0.98
N ALA A 87 -0.91 -3.80 0.38
CA ALA A 87 -2.08 -4.57 0.81
C ALA A 87 -1.85 -6.08 0.63
N TYR A 88 -1.40 -6.50 -0.55
CA TYR A 88 -1.20 -7.93 -0.86
C TYR A 88 -0.13 -8.56 0.02
N SER A 89 0.98 -7.86 0.27
CA SER A 89 2.06 -8.39 1.12
C SER A 89 1.65 -8.45 2.59
N THR A 90 0.84 -7.49 3.07
CA THR A 90 0.24 -7.55 4.41
C THR A 90 -0.67 -8.77 4.52
N TRP A 91 -1.53 -9.01 3.53
CA TRP A 91 -2.41 -10.17 3.52
C TRP A 91 -1.62 -11.48 3.49
N ILE A 92 -0.64 -11.62 2.59
CA ILE A 92 0.18 -12.84 2.46
C ILE A 92 0.93 -13.12 3.77
N SER A 93 1.58 -12.11 4.35
CA SER A 93 2.33 -12.27 5.62
C SER A 93 1.40 -12.56 6.81
N GLY A 94 0.19 -12.01 6.80
CA GLY A 94 -0.84 -12.29 7.81
C GLY A 94 -1.34 -13.74 7.71
N MET A 95 -1.61 -14.22 6.49
CA MET A 95 -1.98 -15.61 6.25
C MET A 95 -0.85 -16.59 6.61
N PHE A 96 0.39 -16.22 6.30
CA PHE A 96 1.57 -16.98 6.74
C PHE A 96 1.65 -17.08 8.26
N LEU A 97 1.49 -15.97 8.98
CA LEU A 97 1.51 -15.96 10.45
C LEU A 97 0.35 -16.73 11.06
N LEU A 98 -0.85 -16.64 10.47
CA LEU A 98 -2.00 -17.44 10.87
C LEU A 98 -1.66 -18.93 10.78
N ALA A 99 -1.16 -19.37 9.62
CA ALA A 99 -0.76 -20.76 9.43
C ALA A 99 0.36 -21.19 10.39
N LEU A 100 1.36 -20.34 10.58
CA LEU A 100 2.51 -20.63 11.43
C LEU A 100 2.12 -20.73 12.91
N ILE A 101 1.40 -19.76 13.45
CA ILE A 101 1.10 -19.67 14.88
C ILE A 101 -0.06 -20.60 15.24
N TYR A 102 -1.15 -20.54 14.46
CA TYR A 102 -2.41 -21.18 14.83
C TYR A 102 -2.47 -22.64 14.35
N TRP A 103 -2.02 -22.96 13.14
CA TRP A 103 -2.07 -24.34 12.64
C TRP A 103 -0.81 -25.13 12.99
N TYR A 104 0.37 -24.59 12.73
CA TYR A 104 1.61 -25.31 12.99
C TYR A 104 2.07 -25.20 14.45
N GLY A 105 2.01 -24.01 15.04
CA GLY A 105 2.39 -23.76 16.44
C GLY A 105 1.55 -24.56 17.44
N ALA A 106 0.29 -24.88 17.11
CA ALA A 106 -0.53 -25.78 17.91
C ALA A 106 0.13 -27.15 18.10
N ASN A 107 0.85 -27.69 17.11
CA ASN A 107 1.55 -28.97 17.23
C ASN A 107 2.81 -28.90 18.08
N VAL A 108 3.44 -27.71 18.19
CA VAL A 108 4.72 -27.51 18.91
C VAL A 108 4.48 -27.21 20.40
N TYR A 109 3.38 -26.55 20.75
CA TYR A 109 3.03 -26.16 22.12
C TYR A 109 1.99 -27.06 22.79
N LEU A 110 1.68 -28.25 22.24
CA LEU A 110 0.84 -29.23 22.93
C LEU A 110 1.45 -29.58 24.30
N ILE A 111 0.80 -29.07 25.34
CA ILE A 111 0.25 -29.93 26.39
C ILE A 111 -0.79 -30.84 25.74
#